data_AF-A0A3B8IJD2-F1
#
_entry.id   AF-A0A3B8IJD2-F1
#
_cell.length_a   1.000
_cell.length_b   1.000
_cell.length_c   1.000
_cell.angle_alpha   90.00
_cell.angle_beta   90.00
_cell.angle_gamma   90.00
#
_symmetry.space_group_name_H-M   'P 1'
#
loop_
_entity.id
_entity.type
_entity.pdbx_description
1 polymer ?
#
loop_
_entity_poly.entity_id
_entity_poly.type
_entity_poly.pdbx_seq_one_letter_code
_entity_poly.pdbx_strand_id
1 'polypeptide(L)'
;AAGVAVVLLFYCLANRTLIKEGQAVFKVLREEGLEAGRKRLSWIVGRDTSKLDEQQIRTATLETLSENLSDGVIAPLFYYFVLGVPGAAAYKMINTLDSMIGYKSDRYLDFGRAAALLDDAANYIPARLTAILMLLVTGKIKGLGFVFREGKNHASPNAGYPEAALAYILNCRFGGPNVYHGQLVDKPYIGHNPRTLTDADLKTTSYVNWASSVLCILFYVVVFML
;
A
#
# COMPACT_ATOMS: atom_id res chain seq x y z
N ALA A 1 4.20 -23.28 21.92
CA ALA A 1 4.25 -23.25 20.44
C ALA A 1 3.27 -22.23 19.86
N ALA A 2 1.95 -22.38 20.05
CA ALA A 2 0.94 -21.47 19.48
C ALA A 2 1.10 -19.99 19.92
N GLY A 3 1.38 -19.73 21.20
CA GLY A 3 1.56 -18.36 21.69
C GLY A 3 2.76 -17.62 21.06
N VAL A 4 3.85 -18.32 20.76
CA VAL A 4 5.03 -17.74 20.08
C VAL A 4 4.68 -17.40 18.63
N ALA A 5 3.94 -18.27 17.94
CA ALA A 5 3.50 -18.03 16.57
C ALA A 5 2.58 -16.80 16.47
N VAL A 6 1.65 -16.62 17.41
CA VAL A 6 0.77 -15.44 17.47
C VAL A 6 1.57 -14.15 17.69
N VAL A 7 2.54 -14.17 18.58
CA VAL A 7 3.40 -12.99 18.84
C VAL A 7 4.24 -12.65 17.61
N LEU A 8 4.84 -13.64 16.95
CA LEU A 8 5.63 -13.40 15.75
C LEU A 8 4.77 -12.89 14.58
N LEU A 9 3.57 -13.44 14.40
CA LEU A 9 2.63 -12.95 13.39
C LEU A 9 2.16 -11.52 13.71
N PHE A 10 1.93 -11.19 14.98
CA PHE A 10 1.59 -9.83 15.40
C PHE A 10 2.67 -8.82 14.96
N TYR A 11 3.96 -9.14 15.14
CA TYR A 11 5.05 -8.29 14.67
C TYR A 11 5.15 -8.17 13.14
N CYS A 12 4.52 -9.08 12.39
CA CYS A 12 4.48 -9.03 10.93
C CYS A 12 3.34 -8.16 10.38
N LEU A 13 2.33 -7.82 11.18
CA LEU A 13 1.11 -7.12 10.73
C LEU A 13 1.10 -5.65 11.16
N ALA A 14 0.87 -4.74 10.20
CA ALA A 14 0.96 -3.29 10.44
C ALA A 14 -0.38 -2.52 10.38
N ASN A 15 -1.53 -3.19 10.17
CA ASN A 15 -2.79 -2.52 9.77
C ASN A 15 -3.22 -1.36 10.70
N ARG A 16 -3.18 -1.57 12.02
CA ARG A 16 -3.60 -0.53 12.98
C ARG A 16 -2.68 0.69 12.94
N THR A 17 -1.38 0.48 12.80
CA THR A 17 -0.41 1.56 12.68
C THR A 17 -0.58 2.27 11.35
N LEU A 18 -0.72 1.53 10.25
CA LEU A 18 -0.95 2.07 8.92
C LEU A 18 -2.13 3.07 8.89
N ILE A 19 -3.30 2.66 9.39
CA ILE A 19 -4.49 3.53 9.45
C ILE A 19 -4.24 4.76 10.32
N LYS A 20 -3.59 4.58 11.49
CA LYS A 20 -3.26 5.70 12.40
C LYS A 20 -2.34 6.73 11.75
N GLU A 21 -1.34 6.27 11.02
CA GLU A 21 -0.39 7.15 10.33
C GLU A 21 -1.09 7.99 9.25
N GLY A 22 -1.94 7.37 8.42
CA GLY A 22 -2.73 8.11 7.43
C GLY A 22 -3.71 9.11 8.05
N GLN A 23 -4.35 8.73 9.17
CA GLN A 23 -5.21 9.63 9.95
C GLN A 23 -4.42 10.81 10.53
N ALA A 24 -3.20 10.57 11.00
CA ALA A 24 -2.34 11.62 11.53
C ALA A 24 -1.97 12.64 10.45
N VAL A 25 -1.67 12.22 9.21
CA VAL A 25 -1.39 13.16 8.11
C VAL A 25 -2.59 14.06 7.83
N PHE A 26 -3.79 13.49 7.66
CA PHE A 26 -5.00 14.29 7.41
C PHE A 26 -5.33 15.23 8.58
N LYS A 27 -5.14 14.75 9.82
CA LYS A 27 -5.36 15.55 11.02
C LYS A 27 -4.42 16.75 11.07
N VAL A 28 -3.12 16.52 10.95
CA VAL A 28 -2.09 17.58 10.99
C VAL A 28 -2.28 18.55 9.84
N LEU A 29 -2.56 18.06 8.62
CA LEU A 29 -2.82 18.92 7.47
C LEU A 29 -4.01 19.88 7.71
N ARG A 30 -5.08 19.37 8.32
CA ARG A 30 -6.29 20.16 8.62
C ARG A 30 -6.10 21.13 9.79
N GLU A 31 -5.40 20.72 10.85
CA GLU A 31 -5.31 21.47 12.11
C GLU A 31 -4.10 22.41 12.15
N GLU A 32 -3.00 22.05 11.49
CA GLU A 32 -1.71 22.75 11.57
C GLU A 32 -1.26 23.30 10.20
N GLY A 33 -1.98 22.98 9.11
CA GLY A 33 -1.78 23.54 7.79
C GLY A 33 -0.78 22.78 6.90
N LEU A 34 -0.49 23.38 5.74
CA LEU A 34 0.19 22.71 4.63
C LEU A 34 1.61 22.24 4.97
N GLU A 35 2.44 23.09 5.58
CA GLU A 35 3.83 22.74 5.94
C GLU A 35 3.89 21.58 6.94
N ALA A 36 3.01 21.60 7.94
CA ALA A 36 2.91 20.52 8.92
C ALA A 36 2.47 19.21 8.24
N GLY A 37 1.50 19.29 7.30
CA GLY A 37 1.08 18.15 6.48
C GLY A 37 2.21 17.56 5.63
N ARG A 38 3.00 18.39 4.95
CA ARG A 38 4.17 17.95 4.16
C ARG A 38 5.19 17.22 5.03
N LYS A 39 5.47 17.77 6.21
CA LYS A 39 6.38 17.16 7.19
C LYS A 39 5.83 15.82 7.68
N ARG A 40 4.55 15.74 8.06
CA ARG A 40 3.96 14.49 8.57
C ARG A 40 3.90 13.40 7.51
N LEU A 41 3.59 13.76 6.26
CA LEU A 41 3.59 12.83 5.13
C LEU A 41 4.99 12.26 4.85
N SER A 42 6.05 13.06 4.98
CA SER A 42 7.43 12.63 4.70
C SER A 42 7.89 11.44 5.57
N TRP A 43 7.19 11.15 6.67
CA TRP A 43 7.50 10.02 7.54
C TRP A 43 6.99 8.68 6.99
N ILE A 44 6.07 8.70 6.03
CA ILE A 44 5.41 7.50 5.51
C ILE A 44 5.56 7.33 3.98
N VAL A 45 6.22 8.27 3.30
CA VAL A 45 6.49 8.19 1.86
C VAL A 45 7.96 8.41 1.58
N GLY A 46 8.49 7.73 0.54
CA GLY A 46 9.85 7.94 0.05
C GLY A 46 9.99 9.11 -0.96
N ARG A 47 8.90 9.78 -1.34
CA ARG A 47 8.91 10.91 -2.30
C ARG A 47 9.18 12.24 -1.61
N ASP A 48 9.73 13.21 -2.36
CA ASP A 48 9.92 14.57 -1.84
C ASP A 48 8.55 15.24 -1.60
N THR A 49 8.29 15.65 -0.35
CA THR A 49 7.02 16.27 0.05
C THR A 49 7.07 17.80 0.06
N SER A 50 8.25 18.41 -0.09
CA SER A 50 8.49 19.84 0.15
C SER A 50 7.65 20.78 -0.74
N LYS A 51 7.27 20.33 -1.93
CA LYS A 51 6.51 21.11 -2.92
C LYS A 51 5.07 20.63 -3.11
N LEU A 52 4.61 19.63 -2.34
CA LEU A 52 3.27 19.06 -2.54
C LEU A 52 2.18 20.02 -2.09
N ASP A 53 1.14 20.20 -2.88
CA ASP A 53 -0.08 20.88 -2.44
C ASP A 53 -0.93 19.99 -1.52
N GLU A 54 -2.02 20.53 -0.98
CA GLU A 54 -2.91 19.81 -0.06
C GLU A 54 -3.50 18.53 -0.70
N GLN A 55 -3.89 18.59 -1.98
CA GLN A 55 -4.49 17.45 -2.66
C GLN A 55 -3.46 16.37 -2.98
N GLN A 56 -2.25 16.77 -3.35
CA GLN A 56 -1.13 15.85 -3.53
C GLN A 56 -0.76 15.15 -2.22
N ILE A 57 -0.85 15.83 -1.07
CA ILE A 57 -0.65 15.21 0.24
C ILE A 57 -1.72 14.15 0.51
N ARG A 58 -3.00 14.49 0.29
CA ARG A 58 -4.12 13.56 0.47
C ARG A 58 -3.99 12.35 -0.46
N THR A 59 -3.71 12.59 -1.74
CA THR A 59 -3.46 11.55 -2.75
C THR A 59 -2.33 10.62 -2.33
N ALA A 60 -1.15 11.15 -2.02
CA ALA A 60 0.00 10.36 -1.61
C ALA A 60 -0.29 9.54 -0.33
N THR A 61 -1.07 10.09 0.60
CA THR A 61 -1.49 9.36 1.80
C THR A 61 -2.40 8.18 1.44
N LEU A 62 -3.39 8.37 0.57
CA LEU A 62 -4.30 7.29 0.18
C LEU A 62 -3.60 6.21 -0.66
N GLU A 63 -2.71 6.60 -1.58
CA GLU A 63 -1.83 5.69 -2.33
C GLU A 63 -1.04 4.79 -1.37
N THR A 64 -0.36 5.43 -0.39
CA THR A 64 0.43 4.75 0.64
C THR A 64 -0.42 3.77 1.46
N LEU A 65 -1.65 4.15 1.83
CA LEU A 65 -2.56 3.27 2.56
C LEU A 65 -3.03 2.08 1.73
N SER A 66 -3.23 2.22 0.42
CA SER A 66 -3.57 1.08 -0.45
C SER A 66 -2.39 0.15 -0.69
N GLU A 67 -1.21 0.69 -0.97
CA GLU A 67 0.01 -0.08 -1.21
C GLU A 67 0.40 -0.87 0.06
N ASN A 68 0.48 -0.21 1.21
CA ASN A 68 0.87 -0.87 2.45
C ASN A 68 -0.19 -1.82 3.02
N LEU A 69 -1.44 -1.78 2.55
CA LEU A 69 -2.41 -2.85 2.85
C LEU A 69 -1.91 -4.18 2.26
N SER A 70 -1.39 -4.15 1.03
CA SER A 70 -0.78 -5.33 0.41
C SER A 70 0.43 -5.75 1.23
N ASP A 71 1.41 -4.85 1.39
CA ASP A 71 2.73 -5.26 1.84
C ASP A 71 2.83 -5.43 3.35
N GLY A 72 2.08 -4.64 4.10
CA GLY A 72 2.07 -4.66 5.56
C GLY A 72 1.08 -5.62 6.19
N VAL A 73 0.16 -6.21 5.39
CA VAL A 73 -0.95 -7.02 5.93
C VAL A 73 -1.27 -8.24 5.09
N ILE A 74 -1.70 -8.06 3.84
CA ILE A 74 -2.19 -9.18 3.02
C ILE A 74 -1.06 -10.12 2.62
N ALA A 75 0.11 -9.61 2.25
CA ALA A 75 1.26 -10.42 1.89
C ALA A 75 1.85 -11.21 3.06
N PRO A 76 2.09 -10.62 4.26
CA PRO A 76 2.47 -11.41 5.44
C PRO A 76 1.45 -12.49 5.80
N LEU A 77 0.14 -12.20 5.70
CA LEU A 77 -0.92 -13.20 5.90
C LEU A 77 -0.83 -14.30 4.85
N PHE A 78 -0.74 -13.96 3.56
CA PHE A 78 -0.62 -14.92 2.47
C PHE A 78 0.54 -15.90 2.72
N TYR A 79 1.74 -15.40 3.02
CA TYR A 79 2.90 -16.26 3.30
C TYR A 79 2.79 -17.02 4.62
N TYR A 80 2.12 -16.45 5.63
CA TYR A 80 1.77 -17.18 6.85
C TYR A 80 0.91 -18.41 6.54
N PHE A 81 -0.09 -18.28 5.67
CA PHE A 81 -0.97 -19.39 5.34
C PHE A 81 -0.32 -20.45 4.47
N VAL A 82 0.59 -20.07 3.57
CA VAL A 82 1.29 -21.03 2.69
C VAL A 82 2.43 -21.76 3.42
N LEU A 83 3.21 -21.05 4.26
CA LEU A 83 4.48 -21.55 4.82
C LEU A 83 4.58 -21.40 6.35
N GLY A 84 3.50 -20.99 7.02
CA GLY A 84 3.50 -20.72 8.46
C GLY A 84 4.29 -19.47 8.85
N VAL A 85 4.61 -19.36 10.14
CA VAL A 85 5.41 -18.25 10.70
C VAL A 85 6.72 -18.01 9.94
N PRO A 86 7.50 -19.03 9.52
CA PRO A 86 8.71 -18.80 8.73
C PRO A 86 8.45 -18.08 7.41
N GLY A 87 7.32 -18.35 6.75
CA GLY A 87 6.91 -17.66 5.52
C GLY A 87 6.65 -16.18 5.74
N ALA A 88 5.83 -15.85 6.74
CA ALA A 88 5.52 -14.48 7.10
C ALA A 88 6.79 -13.68 7.45
N ALA A 89 7.69 -14.29 8.23
CA ALA A 89 8.96 -13.70 8.60
C ALA A 89 9.87 -13.52 7.38
N ALA A 90 9.98 -14.52 6.51
CA ALA A 90 10.77 -14.46 5.27
C ALA A 90 10.29 -13.33 4.36
N TYR A 91 8.97 -13.25 4.13
CA TYR A 91 8.40 -12.15 3.38
C TYR A 91 8.71 -10.79 4.02
N LYS A 92 8.55 -10.67 5.35
CA LYS A 92 8.80 -9.39 6.02
C LYS A 92 10.26 -8.97 5.93
N MET A 93 11.20 -9.92 5.95
CA MET A 93 12.61 -9.66 5.71
C MET A 93 12.85 -9.19 4.27
N ILE A 94 12.24 -9.81 3.26
CA ILE A 94 12.33 -9.39 1.85
C ILE A 94 11.84 -7.94 1.70
N ASN A 95 10.65 -7.63 2.22
CA ASN A 95 10.06 -6.31 2.13
C ASN A 95 10.88 -5.23 2.88
N THR A 96 11.47 -5.61 4.02
CA THR A 96 12.37 -4.71 4.77
C THR A 96 13.68 -4.49 4.03
N LEU A 97 14.22 -5.53 3.37
CA LEU A 97 15.43 -5.42 2.58
C LEU A 97 15.25 -4.43 1.43
N ASP A 98 14.15 -4.52 0.68
CA ASP A 98 13.85 -3.58 -0.40
C ASP A 98 13.70 -2.13 0.13
N SER A 99 12.97 -1.95 1.23
CA SER A 99 12.81 -0.61 1.84
C SER A 99 14.13 0.01 2.35
N MET A 100 15.11 -0.82 2.73
CA MET A 100 16.39 -0.34 3.30
C MET A 100 17.48 -0.11 2.25
N ILE A 101 17.58 -0.98 1.25
CA ILE A 101 18.68 -0.97 0.26
C ILE A 101 18.23 -0.99 -1.20
N GLY A 102 16.92 -1.04 -1.48
CA GLY A 102 16.36 -0.99 -2.84
C GLY A 102 16.53 0.36 -3.53
N TYR A 103 16.87 1.42 -2.79
CA TYR A 103 17.21 2.71 -3.36
C TYR A 103 18.48 2.61 -4.20
N LYS A 104 18.39 3.13 -5.44
CA LYS A 104 19.50 3.27 -6.39
C LYS A 104 20.52 4.29 -5.88
N SER A 105 21.25 3.96 -4.82
CA SER A 105 22.52 4.62 -4.52
C SER A 105 23.60 4.01 -5.39
N ASP A 106 24.52 4.83 -5.93
CA ASP A 106 25.64 4.35 -6.75
C ASP A 106 26.49 3.26 -6.04
N ARG A 107 26.38 3.17 -4.70
CA ARG A 107 27.06 2.20 -3.86
C ARG A 107 26.41 0.81 -3.79
N TYR A 108 25.09 0.69 -4.01
CA TYR A 108 24.33 -0.56 -3.82
C TYR A 108 23.53 -0.97 -5.05
N LEU A 109 23.91 -0.51 -6.25
CA LEU A 109 23.10 -0.63 -7.46
C LEU A 109 22.69 -2.09 -7.78
N ASP A 110 23.61 -3.05 -7.65
CA ASP A 110 23.33 -4.47 -7.94
C ASP A 110 22.55 -5.15 -6.82
N PHE A 111 22.89 -4.88 -5.56
CA PHE A 111 22.18 -5.43 -4.38
C PHE A 111 20.76 -4.87 -4.27
N GLY A 112 20.57 -3.58 -4.52
CA GLY A 112 19.27 -2.93 -4.54
C GLY A 112 18.38 -3.46 -5.67
N ARG A 113 18.94 -3.72 -6.86
CA ARG A 113 18.20 -4.37 -7.96
C ARG A 113 17.75 -5.78 -7.59
N ALA A 114 18.63 -6.58 -6.98
CA ALA A 114 18.28 -7.94 -6.56
C ALA A 114 17.20 -7.93 -5.46
N ALA A 115 17.30 -7.02 -4.49
CA ALA A 115 16.29 -6.83 -3.44
C ALA A 115 14.92 -6.44 -4.04
N ALA A 116 14.90 -5.45 -4.94
CA ALA A 116 13.68 -4.99 -5.60
C ALA A 116 13.02 -6.08 -6.45
N LEU A 117 13.81 -6.85 -7.21
CA LEU A 117 13.28 -7.97 -8.01
C LEU A 117 12.69 -9.09 -7.13
N LEU A 118 13.33 -9.39 -5.99
CA LEU A 118 12.84 -10.39 -5.05
C LEU A 118 11.54 -9.93 -4.38
N ASP A 119 11.46 -8.66 -3.96
CA ASP A 119 10.24 -8.08 -3.42
C ASP A 119 9.13 -8.06 -4.47
N ASP A 120 9.43 -7.62 -5.69
CA ASP A 120 8.46 -7.61 -6.80
C ASP A 120 7.92 -9.02 -7.10
N ALA A 121 8.77 -10.05 -7.06
CA ALA A 121 8.34 -11.43 -7.22
C ALA A 121 7.46 -11.89 -6.04
N ALA A 122 7.84 -11.56 -4.80
CA ALA A 122 7.12 -11.95 -3.61
C ALA A 122 5.75 -11.26 -3.49
N ASN A 123 5.63 -10.01 -3.94
CA ASN A 123 4.40 -9.23 -3.90
C ASN A 123 3.48 -9.46 -5.11
N TYR A 124 3.90 -10.24 -6.11
CA TYR A 124 3.12 -10.43 -7.33
C TYR A 124 1.70 -10.97 -7.05
N ILE A 125 1.57 -12.08 -6.34
CA ILE A 125 0.26 -12.65 -5.99
C ILE A 125 -0.46 -11.80 -4.93
N PRO A 126 0.19 -11.43 -3.80
CA PRO A 126 -0.46 -10.65 -2.75
C PRO A 126 -1.05 -9.32 -3.20
N ALA A 127 -0.39 -8.56 -4.07
CA ALA A 127 -0.91 -7.26 -4.53
C ALA A 127 -2.22 -7.40 -5.32
N ARG A 128 -2.31 -8.44 -6.16
CA ARG A 128 -3.51 -8.74 -6.96
C ARG A 128 -4.64 -9.27 -6.06
N LEU A 129 -4.31 -10.13 -5.11
CA LEU A 129 -5.25 -10.60 -4.09
C LEU A 129 -5.81 -9.42 -3.28
N THR A 130 -4.94 -8.50 -2.86
CA THR A 130 -5.34 -7.30 -2.11
C THR A 130 -6.37 -6.48 -2.88
N ALA A 131 -6.09 -6.19 -4.15
CA ALA A 131 -7.00 -5.44 -5.01
C ALA A 131 -8.37 -6.14 -5.16
N ILE A 132 -8.40 -7.47 -5.30
CA ILE A 132 -9.63 -8.26 -5.35
C ILE A 132 -10.41 -8.16 -4.03
N LEU A 133 -9.73 -8.33 -2.88
CA LEU A 133 -10.35 -8.24 -1.56
C LEU A 133 -10.99 -6.86 -1.35
N MET A 134 -10.29 -5.78 -1.74
CA MET A 134 -10.81 -4.41 -1.66
C MET A 134 -12.10 -4.21 -2.46
N LEU A 135 -12.18 -4.78 -3.67
CA LEU A 135 -13.40 -4.75 -4.49
C LEU A 135 -14.52 -5.59 -3.87
N LEU A 136 -14.20 -6.74 -3.27
CA LEU A 136 -15.21 -7.61 -2.62
C LEU A 136 -15.84 -6.93 -1.41
N VAL A 137 -15.03 -6.37 -0.50
CA VAL A 137 -15.56 -5.73 0.73
C VAL A 137 -16.39 -4.47 0.45
N THR A 138 -16.25 -3.89 -0.74
CA THR A 138 -17.04 -2.72 -1.16
C THR A 138 -18.18 -3.08 -2.12
N GLY A 139 -18.36 -4.35 -2.48
CA GLY A 139 -19.37 -4.77 -3.46
C GLY A 139 -19.09 -4.27 -4.89
N LYS A 140 -17.84 -3.89 -5.19
CA LYS A 140 -17.41 -3.24 -6.43
C LYS A 140 -16.69 -4.18 -7.39
N ILE A 141 -17.02 -5.47 -7.38
CA ILE A 141 -16.33 -6.50 -8.19
C ILE A 141 -16.35 -6.22 -9.71
N LYS A 142 -17.34 -5.45 -10.20
CA LYS A 142 -17.37 -4.96 -11.59
C LYS A 142 -16.16 -4.11 -11.98
N GLY A 143 -15.41 -3.58 -11.00
CA GLY A 143 -14.16 -2.86 -11.19
C GLY A 143 -12.96 -3.73 -11.54
N LEU A 144 -13.08 -5.05 -11.56
CA LEU A 144 -11.95 -5.95 -11.79
C LEU A 144 -11.22 -5.64 -13.12
N GLY A 145 -11.98 -5.44 -14.21
CA GLY A 145 -11.40 -5.09 -15.51
C GLY A 145 -10.67 -3.75 -15.49
N PHE A 146 -11.15 -2.78 -14.71
CA PHE A 146 -10.46 -1.51 -14.51
C PHE A 146 -9.15 -1.71 -13.74
N VAL A 147 -9.17 -2.46 -12.64
CA VAL A 147 -7.97 -2.73 -11.82
C VAL A 147 -6.86 -3.39 -12.62
N PHE A 148 -7.16 -4.42 -13.41
CA PHE A 148 -6.14 -5.12 -14.21
C PHE A 148 -5.62 -4.31 -15.41
N ARG A 149 -6.39 -3.31 -15.86
CA ARG A 149 -5.96 -2.38 -16.91
C ARG A 149 -5.10 -1.26 -16.33
N GLU A 150 -5.61 -0.55 -15.32
CA GLU A 150 -4.97 0.62 -14.73
C GLU A 150 -3.83 0.26 -13.78
N GLY A 151 -3.85 -0.92 -13.15
CA GLY A 151 -2.79 -1.34 -12.22
C GLY A 151 -1.42 -1.55 -12.87
N LYS A 152 -1.38 -1.58 -14.21
CA LYS A 152 -0.13 -1.60 -15.00
C LYS A 152 0.49 -0.20 -15.16
N ASN A 153 -0.26 0.85 -14.86
CA ASN A 153 0.17 2.25 -14.95
C ASN A 153 0.92 2.64 -13.67
N HIS A 154 1.94 1.89 -13.30
CA HIS A 154 2.79 2.16 -12.14
C HIS A 154 4.22 1.65 -12.39
N ALA A 155 5.21 2.28 -11.74
CA ALA A 155 6.61 1.88 -11.91
C ALA A 155 6.90 0.51 -11.27
N SER A 156 6.30 0.23 -10.12
CA SER A 156 6.28 -1.12 -9.52
C SER A 156 5.20 -1.97 -10.22
N PRO A 157 5.50 -3.24 -10.56
CA PRO A 157 4.55 -4.20 -11.14
C PRO A 157 3.44 -4.64 -10.18
N ASN A 158 3.48 -4.18 -8.92
CA ASN A 158 2.58 -4.61 -7.84
C ASN A 158 1.78 -3.47 -7.25
N ALA A 159 2.42 -2.36 -6.86
CA ALA A 159 1.76 -1.26 -6.14
C ALA A 159 0.56 -0.65 -6.88
N GLY A 160 0.58 -0.65 -8.22
CA GLY A 160 -0.51 -0.11 -9.03
C GLY A 160 -1.84 -0.85 -8.88
N TYR A 161 -1.85 -2.13 -8.50
CA TYR A 161 -3.08 -2.92 -8.38
C TYR A 161 -3.97 -2.49 -7.19
N PRO A 162 -3.48 -2.45 -5.93
CA PRO A 162 -4.27 -1.94 -4.82
C PRO A 162 -4.59 -0.44 -4.98
N GLU A 163 -3.71 0.37 -5.57
CA GLU A 163 -4.01 1.77 -5.90
C GLU A 163 -5.14 1.88 -6.92
N ALA A 164 -5.14 1.09 -7.99
CA ALA A 164 -6.22 1.06 -8.97
C ALA A 164 -7.55 0.61 -8.37
N ALA A 165 -7.52 -0.36 -7.45
CA ALA A 165 -8.72 -0.77 -6.72
C ALA A 165 -9.27 0.38 -5.88
N LEU A 166 -8.40 1.09 -5.13
CA LEU A 166 -8.83 2.22 -4.33
C LEU A 166 -9.31 3.39 -5.20
N ALA A 167 -8.64 3.70 -6.31
CA ALA A 167 -9.07 4.72 -7.26
C ALA A 167 -10.47 4.43 -7.82
N TYR A 168 -10.76 3.16 -8.15
CA TYR A 168 -12.08 2.72 -8.58
C TYR A 168 -13.12 2.84 -7.45
N ILE A 169 -12.77 2.42 -6.23
CA ILE A 169 -13.64 2.49 -5.05
C ILE A 169 -14.01 3.93 -4.73
N LEU A 170 -13.06 4.85 -4.81
CA LEU A 170 -13.27 6.26 -4.50
C LEU A 170 -13.77 7.05 -5.72
N ASN A 171 -13.78 6.47 -6.91
CA ASN A 171 -14.03 7.18 -8.17
C ASN A 171 -13.17 8.45 -8.28
N CYS A 172 -11.86 8.27 -8.16
CA CYS A 172 -10.85 9.33 -8.30
C CYS A 172 -9.74 8.89 -9.27
N ARG A 173 -8.65 9.65 -9.32
CA ARG A 173 -7.40 9.25 -9.97
C ARG A 173 -6.23 9.41 -9.01
N PHE A 174 -5.25 8.53 -9.14
CA PHE A 174 -3.96 8.55 -8.43
C PHE A 174 -2.81 8.64 -9.42
N GLY A 175 -1.58 8.72 -8.91
CA GLY A 175 -0.35 8.85 -9.68
C GLY A 175 -0.15 10.27 -10.23
N GLY A 176 0.43 10.35 -11.42
CA GLY A 176 0.83 11.60 -12.04
C GLY A 176 2.26 12.05 -11.71
N PRO A 177 2.75 13.11 -12.38
CA PRO A 177 4.13 13.55 -12.27
C PRO A 177 4.51 13.92 -10.82
N ASN A 178 5.66 13.42 -10.37
CA ASN A 178 6.18 13.67 -9.02
C ASN A 178 7.66 14.06 -9.10
N VAL A 179 8.14 14.86 -8.14
CA VAL A 179 9.55 15.24 -8.05
C VAL A 179 10.27 14.29 -7.08
N TYR A 180 11.38 13.70 -7.53
CA TYR A 180 12.28 12.87 -6.73
C TYR A 180 13.70 13.43 -6.83
N HIS A 181 14.33 13.73 -5.69
CA HIS A 181 15.69 14.29 -5.63
C HIS A 181 15.91 15.49 -6.58
N GLY A 182 14.91 16.36 -6.72
CA GLY A 182 14.94 17.52 -7.60
C GLY A 182 14.66 17.25 -9.09
N GLN A 183 14.45 15.99 -9.50
CA GLN A 183 14.10 15.62 -10.87
C GLN A 183 12.61 15.31 -11.01
N LEU A 184 11.98 15.83 -12.05
CA LEU A 184 10.60 15.48 -12.40
C LEU A 184 10.57 14.07 -12.99
N VAL A 185 9.87 13.16 -12.32
CA VAL A 185 9.60 11.81 -12.81
C VAL A 185 8.18 11.81 -13.36
N ASP A 186 8.06 11.70 -14.67
CA ASP A 186 6.78 11.52 -15.33
C ASP A 186 6.23 10.14 -14.99
N LYS A 187 5.06 10.10 -14.35
CA LYS A 187 4.37 8.86 -13.97
C LYS A 187 2.97 8.90 -14.55
N PRO A 188 2.48 7.78 -15.10
CA PRO A 188 1.12 7.71 -15.58
C PRO A 188 0.11 7.92 -14.43
N TYR A 189 -1.09 8.34 -14.79
CA TYR A 189 -2.22 8.36 -13.87
C TYR A 189 -2.88 6.98 -13.79
N ILE A 190 -3.41 6.66 -12.61
CA ILE A 190 -4.27 5.49 -12.38
C ILE A 190 -5.69 6.00 -12.20
N GLY A 191 -6.57 5.71 -13.16
CA GLY A 191 -7.92 6.26 -13.20
C GLY A 191 -8.02 7.65 -13.83
N HIS A 192 -9.25 8.19 -13.88
CA HIS A 192 -9.58 9.30 -14.78
C HIS A 192 -10.29 10.49 -14.13
N ASN A 193 -10.81 10.36 -12.90
CA ASN A 193 -11.61 11.42 -12.30
C ASN A 193 -10.75 12.33 -11.38
N PRO A 194 -10.40 13.57 -11.79
CA PRO A 194 -9.59 14.51 -11.02
C PRO A 194 -10.38 15.22 -9.91
N ARG A 195 -11.22 14.49 -9.16
CA ARG A 195 -12.01 15.10 -8.08
C ARG A 195 -11.15 15.40 -6.86
N THR A 196 -11.59 16.39 -6.09
CA THR A 196 -11.02 16.71 -4.77
C THR A 196 -11.22 15.56 -3.80
N LEU A 197 -10.15 15.19 -3.09
CA LEU A 197 -10.14 14.21 -2.01
C LEU A 197 -10.42 14.90 -0.68
N THR A 198 -11.17 14.20 0.18
CA THR A 198 -11.71 14.72 1.45
C THR A 198 -11.45 13.75 2.60
N ASP A 199 -11.73 14.17 3.83
CA ASP A 199 -11.65 13.30 5.01
C ASP A 199 -12.62 12.11 4.95
N ALA A 200 -13.69 12.19 4.15
CA ALA A 200 -14.57 11.05 3.91
C ALA A 200 -13.84 9.92 3.16
N ASP A 201 -12.94 10.27 2.24
CA ASP A 201 -12.16 9.30 1.47
C ASP A 201 -11.18 8.53 2.34
N LEU A 202 -10.59 9.21 3.33
CA LEU A 202 -9.76 8.56 4.35
C LEU A 202 -10.60 7.57 5.19
N LYS A 203 -11.83 7.92 5.56
CA LYS A 203 -12.71 7.02 6.31
C LYS A 203 -13.05 5.77 5.49
N THR A 204 -13.41 5.95 4.21
CA THR A 204 -13.64 4.83 3.29
C THR A 204 -12.38 3.97 3.13
N THR A 205 -11.21 4.58 2.95
CA THR A 205 -9.94 3.87 2.81
C THR A 205 -9.58 3.08 4.06
N SER A 206 -9.82 3.66 5.25
CA SER A 206 -9.61 2.99 6.55
C SER A 206 -10.55 1.79 6.72
N TYR A 207 -11.82 1.94 6.33
CA TYR A 207 -12.78 0.84 6.32
C TYR A 207 -12.33 -0.28 5.36
N VAL A 208 -11.95 0.06 4.13
CA VAL A 208 -11.48 -0.91 3.13
C VAL A 208 -10.25 -1.67 3.63
N ASN A 209 -9.29 -0.98 4.25
CA ASN A 209 -8.11 -1.59 4.86
C ASN A 209 -8.49 -2.62 5.93
N TRP A 210 -9.32 -2.21 6.88
CA TRP A 210 -9.75 -3.08 7.97
C TRP A 210 -10.58 -4.27 7.47
N ALA A 211 -11.59 -4.01 6.64
CA ALA A 211 -12.49 -5.03 6.11
C ALA A 211 -11.75 -6.03 5.21
N SER A 212 -10.83 -5.59 4.36
CA SER A 212 -10.04 -6.49 3.50
C SER A 212 -9.14 -7.40 4.33
N SER A 213 -8.57 -6.88 5.41
CA SER A 213 -7.75 -7.66 6.36
C SER A 213 -8.59 -8.73 7.06
N VAL A 214 -9.79 -8.38 7.52
CA VAL A 214 -10.71 -9.32 8.16
C VAL A 214 -11.18 -10.38 7.17
N LEU A 215 -11.58 -9.97 5.95
CA LEU A 215 -12.01 -10.89 4.91
C LEU A 215 -10.89 -11.87 4.51
N CYS A 216 -9.65 -11.39 4.42
CA CYS A 216 -8.47 -12.21 4.19
C CYS A 216 -8.36 -13.32 5.25
N ILE A 217 -8.37 -12.94 6.53
CA ILE A 217 -8.29 -13.90 7.65
C ILE A 217 -9.46 -14.90 7.60
N LEU A 218 -10.69 -14.43 7.41
CA LEU A 218 -11.88 -15.29 7.33
C LEU A 218 -11.80 -16.28 6.17
N PHE A 219 -11.41 -15.81 4.98
CA PHE A 219 -11.22 -16.66 3.81
C PHE A 219 -10.25 -17.80 4.13
N TYR A 220 -9.11 -17.48 4.74
CA TYR A 220 -8.14 -18.51 5.08
C TYR A 220 -8.58 -19.43 6.21
N VAL A 221 -9.28 -18.93 7.23
CA VAL A 221 -9.87 -19.80 8.27
C VAL A 221 -10.82 -20.81 7.64
N VAL A 222 -11.68 -20.37 6.73
CA VAL A 222 -12.63 -21.26 6.03
C VAL A 222 -11.88 -22.29 5.17
N VAL A 223 -10.88 -21.87 4.40
CA VAL A 223 -10.14 -22.78 3.50
C VAL A 223 -9.30 -23.83 4.24
N PHE A 224 -8.76 -23.50 5.41
CA PHE A 224 -7.87 -24.39 6.17
C PHE A 224 -8.54 -25.15 7.32
N MET A 225 -9.75 -24.76 7.73
CA MET A 225 -10.55 -25.50 8.73
C MET A 225 -11.61 -26.43 8.11
N LEU A 226 -11.88 -26.30 6.80
CA LEU A 226 -12.69 -27.24 6.02
C LEU A 226 -11.79 -28.29 5.33
#